data_AF-A0A945ZSL9-F1
#
_entry.id   AF-A0A945ZSL9-F1
#
_cell.length_a   1.000
_cell.length_b   1.000
_cell.length_c   1.000
_cell.angle_alpha   90.00
_cell.angle_beta   90.00
_cell.angle_gamma   90.00
#
_symmetry.space_group_name_H-M   'P 1'
#
loop_
_entity.id
_entity.type
_entity.pdbx_description
1 polymer ?
#
loop_
_entity_poly.entity_id
_entity_poly.type
_entity_poly.pdbx_seq_one_letter_code
_entity_poly.pdbx_strand_id
1 'polypeptide(L)'
;MIKSNSRHSFLGTFCGVVALSAALLACQKEDIDELIILEEGEHETIVVVPSYDCELLQLNVGDSCFQELAGVVATGFVSQDCECVVTQPCGMSVGISSSPDDGTGSGMLESSVTGGTEPYSYAWYQSGDLMGSNPALTALDFGIYQLIVNDSEGCSTAAMGSVDLNLTGWDCPELLGDVGDACALNDNIQGMVTANCECASIADCDISVTFISSEADDGSGNGSASIYVNGGSGPYTWTLLSPDWTALENGIFSESTGLLEINGLNSGFFGIECIDSQGCLAQVLINIP
;
A
#
# COMPACT_ATOMS: atom_id res chain seq x y z
N MET A 1 -0.08 -66.09 -20.06
CA MET A 1 -1.18 -66.07 -19.07
C MET A 1 -0.79 -65.06 -18.01
N ILE A 2 -1.27 -63.83 -18.14
CA ILE A 2 -1.09 -62.78 -17.13
C ILE A 2 -1.98 -63.17 -15.96
N LYS A 3 -1.40 -63.57 -14.84
CA LYS A 3 -2.14 -63.96 -13.64
C LYS A 3 -2.45 -62.69 -12.84
N SER A 4 -3.74 -62.48 -12.58
CA SER A 4 -4.31 -61.80 -11.41
C SER A 4 -3.75 -60.41 -11.04
N ASN A 5 -4.42 -59.34 -11.52
CA ASN A 5 -4.42 -58.04 -10.83
C ASN A 5 -5.19 -58.19 -9.50
N SER A 6 -4.48 -58.32 -8.37
CA SER A 6 -5.07 -58.10 -7.05
C SER A 6 -4.94 -56.63 -6.70
N ARG A 7 -6.03 -55.85 -6.85
CA ARG A 7 -6.14 -54.51 -6.26
C ARG A 7 -6.15 -54.65 -4.75
N HIS A 8 -5.12 -54.17 -4.08
CA HIS A 8 -5.10 -54.02 -2.63
C HIS A 8 -5.23 -52.53 -2.28
N SER A 9 -6.43 -52.13 -1.85
CA SER A 9 -6.63 -50.88 -1.13
C SER A 9 -6.18 -51.08 0.31
N PHE A 10 -5.06 -50.48 0.70
CA PHE A 10 -4.63 -50.43 2.10
C PHE A 10 -4.51 -48.97 2.54
N LEU A 11 -5.35 -48.55 3.50
CA LEU A 11 -5.03 -47.43 4.38
C LEU A 11 -4.07 -47.96 5.45
N GLY A 12 -2.79 -47.58 5.39
CA GLY A 12 -1.85 -47.96 6.44
C GLY A 12 -0.42 -47.53 6.17
N THR A 13 0.06 -46.62 7.01
CA THR A 13 1.44 -46.10 7.05
C THR A 13 2.47 -47.23 7.25
N PHE A 14 3.39 -47.42 6.30
CA PHE A 14 4.70 -47.99 6.58
C PHE A 14 5.78 -47.28 5.77
N CYS A 15 6.67 -46.60 6.50
CA CYS A 15 7.98 -46.18 6.02
C CYS A 15 9.01 -47.12 6.67
N GLY A 16 9.90 -47.70 5.85
CA GLY A 16 11.05 -48.51 6.23
C GLY A 16 10.90 -49.99 5.85
N VAL A 17 11.86 -50.71 5.29
CA VAL A 17 13.30 -50.54 4.93
C VAL A 17 13.54 -51.71 3.91
N VAL A 18 14.33 -51.69 2.81
CA VAL A 18 15.80 -51.71 2.70
C VAL A 18 16.21 -51.72 1.19
N ALA A 19 17.06 -50.75 0.80
CA ALA A 19 18.09 -50.70 -0.29
C ALA A 19 17.67 -50.92 -1.77
N LEU A 20 18.15 -50.17 -2.78
CA LEU A 20 19.31 -49.27 -2.91
C LEU A 20 19.11 -48.30 -4.10
N SER A 21 19.73 -47.12 -3.98
CA SER A 21 20.06 -46.08 -4.98
C SER A 21 18.99 -45.04 -5.39
N ALA A 22 19.11 -43.87 -4.73
CA ALA A 22 18.98 -42.52 -5.27
C ALA A 22 17.66 -42.11 -5.96
N ALA A 23 16.61 -41.89 -5.15
CA ALA A 23 15.64 -40.80 -5.30
C ALA A 23 14.66 -40.87 -4.13
N LEU A 24 15.13 -40.51 -2.93
CA LEU A 24 14.28 -40.36 -1.74
C LEU A 24 14.44 -38.92 -1.23
N LEU A 25 13.88 -37.96 -1.97
CA LEU A 25 13.67 -36.61 -1.48
C LEU A 25 12.49 -36.00 -2.25
N ALA A 26 11.47 -35.58 -1.51
CA ALA A 26 10.20 -34.99 -1.96
C ALA A 26 9.16 -35.96 -2.54
N CYS A 27 8.48 -36.71 -1.68
CA CYS A 27 7.09 -37.09 -1.93
C CYS A 27 6.31 -36.53 -0.74
N GLN A 28 5.62 -35.39 -0.94
CA GLN A 28 4.61 -34.95 0.01
C GLN A 28 3.51 -36.01 0.04
N LYS A 29 2.96 -36.22 1.23
CA LYS A 29 2.32 -37.45 1.67
C LYS A 29 0.93 -37.72 1.06
N GLU A 30 0.56 -37.01 -0.01
CA GLU A 30 -0.83 -36.90 -0.49
C GLU A 30 -1.08 -37.43 -1.93
N ASP A 31 -0.04 -37.72 -2.73
CA ASP A 31 -0.22 -37.99 -4.18
C ASP A 31 0.29 -39.37 -4.66
N ILE A 32 -0.30 -40.47 -4.15
CA ILE A 32 -0.02 -41.81 -4.67
C ILE A 32 -1.36 -42.52 -4.95
N ASP A 33 -1.73 -42.63 -6.23
CA ASP A 33 -2.96 -43.32 -6.65
C ASP A 33 -2.78 -44.83 -6.92
N GLU A 34 -1.62 -45.26 -7.44
CA GLU A 34 -1.43 -46.66 -7.81
C GLU A 34 0.00 -47.17 -7.54
N LEU A 35 0.07 -48.34 -6.89
CA LEU A 35 1.28 -49.09 -6.64
C LEU A 35 1.31 -50.27 -7.62
N ILE A 36 2.26 -50.26 -8.56
CA ILE A 36 2.41 -51.36 -9.52
C ILE A 36 3.60 -52.21 -9.09
N ILE A 37 3.32 -53.48 -8.77
CA ILE A 37 4.36 -54.49 -8.49
C ILE A 37 4.64 -55.23 -9.79
N LEU A 38 5.84 -55.06 -10.33
CA LEU A 38 6.31 -55.82 -11.48
C LEU A 38 7.13 -57.00 -10.98
N GLU A 39 6.65 -58.21 -11.23
CA GLU A 39 7.40 -59.44 -10.98
C GLU A 39 8.23 -59.79 -12.23
N GLU A 40 9.53 -59.47 -12.19
CA GLU A 40 10.52 -60.03 -13.11
C GLU A 40 11.53 -60.89 -12.33
N GLY A 41 11.27 -62.20 -12.25
CA GLY A 41 12.16 -63.14 -11.54
C GLY A 41 12.04 -63.08 -10.01
N GLU A 42 13.14 -63.29 -9.28
CA GLU A 42 13.18 -63.33 -7.79
C GLU A 42 13.19 -61.93 -7.13
N HIS A 43 13.05 -60.85 -7.89
CA HIS A 43 13.07 -59.48 -7.39
C HIS A 43 11.74 -58.78 -7.69
N GLU A 44 11.07 -58.31 -6.64
CA GLU A 44 9.91 -57.43 -6.77
C GLU A 44 10.38 -55.99 -7.01
N THR A 45 9.94 -55.39 -8.10
CA THR A 45 10.15 -53.96 -8.35
C THR A 45 8.85 -53.22 -8.09
N ILE A 46 8.89 -52.30 -7.13
CA ILE A 46 7.76 -51.43 -6.79
C ILE A 46 7.88 -50.15 -7.62
N VAL A 47 6.93 -49.93 -8.53
CA VAL A 47 6.81 -48.68 -9.28
C VAL A 47 5.69 -47.87 -8.66
N VAL A 48 6.04 -46.69 -8.13
CA VAL A 48 5.09 -45.71 -7.62
C VAL A 48 4.77 -44.77 -8.79
N VAL A 49 3.50 -44.70 -9.20
CA VAL A 49 3.06 -43.75 -10.22
C VAL A 49 2.42 -42.56 -9.50
N PRO A 50 3.00 -41.35 -9.57
CA PRO A 50 2.37 -40.17 -9.01
C PRO A 50 1.07 -39.86 -9.76
N SER A 51 0.03 -39.48 -9.02
CA SER A 51 -1.20 -38.93 -9.58
C SER A 51 -1.01 -37.45 -9.83
N TYR A 52 -1.28 -37.03 -11.06
CA TYR A 52 -1.28 -35.63 -11.44
C TYR A 52 -2.68 -35.23 -11.87
N ASP A 53 -3.27 -34.22 -11.22
CA ASP A 53 -4.52 -33.59 -11.68
C ASP A 53 -4.35 -33.02 -13.10
N CYS A 54 -3.14 -32.57 -13.42
CA CYS A 54 -2.77 -31.99 -14.70
C CYS A 54 -1.73 -32.85 -15.43
N GLU A 55 -2.22 -33.85 -16.17
CA GLU A 55 -1.40 -34.89 -16.83
C GLU A 55 -0.36 -34.34 -17.82
N LEU A 56 -0.66 -33.24 -18.52
CA LEU A 56 0.26 -32.60 -19.47
C LEU A 56 1.41 -31.82 -18.80
N LEU A 57 1.16 -31.29 -17.60
CA LEU A 57 2.15 -30.55 -16.83
C LEU A 57 2.91 -31.46 -15.86
N GLN A 58 2.41 -32.67 -15.60
CA GLN A 58 2.90 -33.57 -14.57
C GLN A 58 2.96 -32.88 -13.19
N LEU A 59 1.91 -32.12 -12.87
CA LEU A 59 1.74 -31.35 -11.65
C LEU A 59 0.29 -31.44 -11.15
N ASN A 60 0.07 -31.18 -9.87
CA ASN A 60 -1.26 -31.06 -9.24
C ASN A 60 -1.73 -29.61 -9.20
N VAL A 61 -3.04 -29.41 -9.07
CA VAL A 61 -3.59 -28.06 -8.88
C VAL A 61 -3.04 -27.47 -7.58
N GLY A 62 -2.50 -26.27 -7.65
CA GLY A 62 -1.83 -25.61 -6.52
C GLY A 62 -0.33 -25.88 -6.42
N ASP A 63 0.24 -26.79 -7.20
CA ASP A 63 1.69 -26.99 -7.26
C ASP A 63 2.40 -25.76 -7.83
N SER A 64 3.64 -25.54 -7.38
CA SER A 64 4.52 -24.53 -7.96
C SER A 64 4.88 -24.90 -9.40
N CYS A 65 4.69 -23.94 -10.31
CA CYS A 65 5.09 -24.06 -11.70
C CYS A 65 6.05 -22.93 -12.10
N PHE A 66 6.75 -23.10 -13.22
CA PHE A 66 7.70 -22.11 -13.74
C PHE A 66 7.38 -21.80 -15.21
N GLN A 67 7.40 -20.53 -15.59
CA GLN A 67 7.46 -20.13 -17.01
C GLN A 67 8.62 -19.17 -17.23
N GLU A 68 9.17 -19.24 -18.45
CA GLU A 68 10.12 -18.26 -18.95
C GLU A 68 9.34 -17.13 -19.64
N LEU A 69 9.23 -15.98 -18.97
CA LEU A 69 8.59 -14.78 -19.50
C LEU A 69 9.68 -13.74 -19.76
N ALA A 70 9.87 -13.36 -21.02
CA ALA A 70 10.86 -12.36 -21.44
C ALA A 70 12.30 -12.58 -20.90
N GLY A 71 12.73 -13.83 -20.74
CA GLY A 71 14.07 -14.18 -20.24
C GLY A 71 14.21 -14.18 -18.71
N VAL A 72 13.11 -14.04 -17.97
CA VAL A 72 13.04 -14.20 -16.52
C VAL A 72 12.27 -15.48 -16.20
N VAL A 73 12.83 -16.31 -15.30
CA VAL A 73 12.12 -17.48 -14.77
C VAL A 73 11.18 -16.99 -13.68
N ALA A 74 9.88 -17.01 -13.95
CA ALA A 74 8.85 -16.60 -13.02
C ALA A 74 8.20 -17.84 -12.37
N THR A 75 7.88 -17.71 -11.08
CA THR A 75 7.23 -18.78 -10.29
C THR A 75 5.74 -18.50 -10.20
N GLY A 76 4.93 -19.54 -10.36
CA GLY A 76 3.48 -19.48 -10.31
C GLY A 76 2.89 -20.70 -9.65
N PHE A 77 1.57 -20.85 -9.75
CA PHE A 77 0.84 -22.04 -9.30
C PHE A 77 -0.01 -22.61 -10.44
N VAL A 78 -0.26 -23.92 -10.42
CA VAL A 78 -1.15 -24.58 -11.38
C VAL A 78 -2.61 -24.29 -11.02
N SER A 79 -3.38 -23.73 -11.95
CA SER A 79 -4.82 -23.46 -11.77
C SER A 79 -5.69 -24.69 -11.93
N GLN A 80 -6.98 -24.59 -11.60
CA GLN A 80 -7.98 -25.65 -11.83
C GLN A 80 -8.15 -26.01 -13.31
N ASP A 81 -7.79 -25.10 -14.21
CA ASP A 81 -7.83 -25.32 -15.66
C ASP A 81 -6.53 -25.96 -16.20
N CYS A 82 -5.63 -26.39 -15.30
CA CYS A 82 -4.33 -26.96 -15.65
C CYS A 82 -3.43 -26.03 -16.46
N GLU A 83 -3.48 -24.74 -16.12
CA GLU A 83 -2.57 -23.73 -16.65
C GLU A 83 -1.60 -23.28 -15.56
N CYS A 84 -0.34 -23.00 -15.94
CA CYS A 84 0.60 -22.37 -15.03
C CYS A 84 0.25 -20.89 -14.93
N VAL A 85 -0.40 -20.50 -13.82
CA VAL A 85 -0.72 -19.11 -13.52
C VAL A 85 0.48 -18.51 -12.81
N VAL A 86 1.26 -17.78 -13.60
CA VAL A 86 2.38 -17.01 -13.11
C VAL A 86 1.84 -15.68 -12.61
N THR A 87 1.88 -15.45 -11.32
CA THR A 87 1.88 -14.08 -10.81
C THR A 87 3.26 -13.52 -11.13
N GLN A 88 3.36 -12.67 -12.15
CA GLN A 88 4.61 -11.96 -12.42
C GLN A 88 5.11 -11.33 -11.11
N PRO A 89 6.41 -11.38 -10.78
CA PRO A 89 6.89 -10.58 -9.66
C PRO A 89 6.58 -9.12 -10.01
N CYS A 90 5.70 -8.49 -9.22
CA CYS A 90 5.40 -7.08 -9.27
C CYS A 90 6.65 -6.30 -8.79
N GLY A 91 7.74 -6.40 -9.55
CA GLY A 91 9.01 -5.72 -9.30
C GLY A 91 8.99 -4.27 -9.77
N MET A 92 7.80 -3.66 -9.80
CA MET A 92 7.63 -2.27 -10.20
C MET A 92 7.90 -1.38 -8.99
N SER A 93 8.91 -0.53 -9.11
CA SER A 93 9.22 0.51 -8.13
C SER A 93 9.02 1.88 -8.76
N VAL A 94 8.39 2.78 -8.00
CA VAL A 94 8.10 4.15 -8.43
C VAL A 94 8.82 5.12 -7.51
N GLY A 95 9.64 5.99 -8.08
CA GLY A 95 10.22 7.15 -7.40
C GLY A 95 9.49 8.42 -7.84
N ILE A 96 9.33 9.38 -6.93
CA ILE A 96 8.75 10.68 -7.23
C ILE A 96 9.76 11.77 -6.86
N SER A 97 9.99 12.69 -7.78
CA SER A 97 10.69 13.96 -7.54
C SER A 97 9.71 15.12 -7.58
N SER A 98 9.94 16.12 -6.75
CA SER A 98 9.08 17.30 -6.65
C SER A 98 9.84 18.61 -6.86
N SER A 99 9.11 19.62 -7.33
CA SER A 99 9.49 21.03 -7.25
C SER A 99 8.48 21.71 -6.34
N PRO A 100 8.92 22.57 -5.40
CA PRO A 100 8.00 23.24 -4.51
C PRO A 100 7.13 24.25 -5.25
N ASP A 101 5.98 24.56 -4.64
CA ASP A 101 5.09 25.64 -5.02
C ASP A 101 5.52 26.94 -4.32
N ASP A 102 5.46 28.07 -5.03
CA ASP A 102 5.72 29.42 -4.51
C ASP A 102 4.45 30.13 -4.02
N GLY A 103 3.38 29.37 -3.77
CA GLY A 103 2.07 29.88 -3.36
C GLY A 103 1.20 30.33 -4.54
N THR A 104 1.65 30.12 -5.78
CA THR A 104 0.89 30.45 -6.99
C THR A 104 0.38 29.22 -7.74
N GLY A 105 0.53 28.04 -7.16
CA GLY A 105 0.25 26.77 -7.81
C GLY A 105 1.34 26.42 -8.84
N SER A 106 2.60 26.74 -8.56
CA SER A 106 3.73 26.51 -9.48
C SER A 106 4.45 25.18 -9.26
N GLY A 107 3.97 24.38 -8.29
CA GLY A 107 4.52 23.09 -7.93
C GLY A 107 4.50 22.07 -9.07
N MET A 108 5.38 21.07 -8.96
CA MET A 108 5.49 19.99 -9.93
C MET A 108 5.81 18.66 -9.26
N LEU A 109 5.31 17.58 -9.84
CA LEU A 109 5.66 16.20 -9.50
C LEU A 109 6.04 15.44 -10.78
N GLU A 110 7.12 14.68 -10.72
CA GLU A 110 7.55 13.80 -11.81
C GLU A 110 7.82 12.41 -11.27
N SER A 111 7.22 11.41 -11.91
CA SER A 111 7.41 10.00 -11.56
C SER A 111 8.49 9.33 -12.41
N SER A 112 9.20 8.40 -11.79
CA SER A 112 10.17 7.52 -12.44
C SER A 112 9.83 6.07 -12.09
N VAL A 113 9.49 5.27 -13.10
CA VAL A 113 9.09 3.86 -12.94
C VAL A 113 10.25 2.96 -13.34
N THR A 114 10.52 1.93 -12.54
CA THR A 114 11.52 0.89 -12.84
C THR A 114 10.91 -0.49 -12.61
N GLY A 115 11.24 -1.46 -13.48
CA GLY A 115 10.58 -2.77 -13.49
C GLY A 115 9.16 -2.73 -14.09
N GLY A 116 8.44 -3.85 -14.06
CA GLY A 116 7.14 -3.99 -14.74
C GLY A 116 7.24 -4.09 -16.27
N THR A 117 6.09 -4.12 -16.94
CA THR A 117 5.97 -4.26 -18.41
C THR A 117 5.27 -3.05 -19.06
N GLU A 118 5.96 -2.34 -19.93
CA GLU A 118 5.38 -1.21 -20.67
C GLU A 118 4.29 -1.65 -21.68
N PRO A 119 3.30 -0.78 -22.00
CA PRO A 119 3.14 0.61 -21.55
C PRO A 119 2.56 0.77 -20.14
N TYR A 120 3.00 1.82 -19.44
CA TYR A 120 2.42 2.21 -18.14
C TYR A 120 1.25 3.18 -18.30
N SER A 121 0.29 3.08 -17.37
CA SER A 121 -0.77 4.05 -17.14
C SER A 121 -0.59 4.71 -15.79
N TYR A 122 -0.91 6.00 -15.70
CA TYR A 122 -0.71 6.83 -14.50
C TYR A 122 -2.05 7.43 -14.09
N ALA A 123 -2.28 7.53 -12.79
CA ALA A 123 -3.40 8.27 -12.23
C ALA A 123 -2.94 8.97 -10.95
N TRP A 124 -2.96 10.30 -10.98
CA TRP A 124 -2.61 11.14 -9.85
C TRP A 124 -3.87 11.66 -9.18
N TYR A 125 -3.90 11.58 -7.86
CA TYR A 125 -5.01 12.06 -7.05
C TYR A 125 -4.52 13.06 -6.01
N GLN A 126 -5.31 14.09 -5.76
CA GLN A 126 -5.19 14.96 -4.61
C GLN A 126 -6.55 15.04 -3.96
N SER A 127 -6.61 14.78 -2.66
CA SER A 127 -7.87 14.81 -1.93
C SER A 127 -8.99 13.96 -2.56
N GLY A 128 -8.65 12.81 -3.16
CA GLY A 128 -9.59 11.92 -3.85
C GLY A 128 -9.94 12.31 -5.29
N ASP A 129 -9.63 13.53 -5.69
CA ASP A 129 -9.91 14.03 -7.04
C ASP A 129 -8.79 13.67 -8.02
N LEU A 130 -9.16 13.21 -9.23
CA LEU A 130 -8.20 12.90 -10.29
C LEU A 130 -7.59 14.19 -10.84
N MET A 131 -6.30 14.38 -10.58
CA MET A 131 -5.53 15.56 -11.01
C MET A 131 -4.96 15.39 -12.41
N GLY A 132 -4.65 14.15 -12.82
CA GLY A 132 -4.19 13.87 -14.17
C GLY A 132 -3.63 12.46 -14.36
N SER A 133 -3.28 12.14 -15.60
CA SER A 133 -2.87 10.79 -16.02
C SER A 133 -1.54 10.75 -16.77
N ASN A 134 -0.68 11.75 -16.54
CA ASN A 134 0.64 11.87 -17.13
C ASN A 134 1.71 11.45 -16.10
N PRO A 135 2.90 11.00 -16.54
CA PRO A 135 4.01 10.68 -15.63
C PRO A 135 4.51 11.90 -14.85
N ALA A 136 4.29 13.11 -15.37
CA ALA A 136 4.55 14.36 -14.68
C ALA A 136 3.28 15.21 -14.60
N LEU A 137 3.11 15.88 -13.46
CA LEU A 137 2.12 16.91 -13.23
C LEU A 137 2.82 18.25 -12.94
N THR A 138 2.24 19.32 -13.44
CA THR A 138 2.70 20.69 -13.22
C THR A 138 1.53 21.57 -12.85
N ALA A 139 1.81 22.80 -12.44
CA ALA A 139 0.81 23.75 -11.99
C ALA A 139 0.02 23.21 -10.78
N LEU A 140 0.76 22.68 -9.80
CA LEU A 140 0.23 22.08 -8.58
C LEU A 140 0.35 23.04 -7.41
N ASP A 141 -0.67 23.06 -6.57
CA ASP A 141 -0.61 23.68 -5.25
C ASP A 141 0.24 22.81 -4.31
N PHE A 142 0.76 23.40 -3.23
CA PHE A 142 1.37 22.63 -2.16
C PHE A 142 0.40 21.57 -1.60
N GLY A 143 0.94 20.41 -1.21
CA GLY A 143 0.13 19.32 -0.68
C GLY A 143 0.66 17.94 -1.05
N ILE A 144 -0.15 16.93 -0.73
CA ILE A 144 0.21 15.52 -0.92
C ILE A 144 -0.61 14.95 -2.07
N TYR A 145 0.09 14.27 -2.98
CA TYR A 145 -0.48 13.65 -4.16
C TYR A 145 -0.20 12.16 -4.14
N GLN A 146 -1.22 11.36 -4.42
CA GLN A 146 -1.11 9.92 -4.60
C GLN A 146 -0.98 9.61 -6.09
N LEU A 147 0.03 8.82 -6.44
CA LEU A 147 0.16 8.23 -7.78
C LEU A 147 -0.19 6.75 -7.73
N ILE A 148 -1.01 6.31 -8.68
CA ILE A 148 -1.22 4.91 -9.01
C ILE A 148 -0.65 4.67 -10.41
N VAL A 149 0.26 3.70 -10.54
CA VAL A 149 0.83 3.26 -11.82
C VAL A 149 0.39 1.82 -12.08
N ASN A 150 -0.14 1.55 -13.27
CA ASN A 150 -0.37 0.19 -13.74
C ASN A 150 0.45 -0.11 -14.99
N ASP A 151 0.98 -1.32 -15.08
CA ASP A 151 1.67 -1.82 -16.27
C ASP A 151 0.71 -2.57 -17.22
N SER A 152 1.19 -2.99 -18.38
CA SER A 152 0.34 -3.62 -19.41
C SER A 152 -0.12 -5.04 -19.06
N GLU A 153 0.56 -5.68 -18.11
CA GLU A 153 0.32 -7.06 -17.68
C GLU A 153 -0.45 -7.11 -16.35
N GLY A 154 -0.96 -5.96 -15.88
CA GLY A 154 -1.86 -5.85 -14.74
C GLY A 154 -1.19 -5.71 -13.37
N CYS A 155 0.12 -5.46 -13.30
CA CYS A 155 0.74 -5.01 -12.04
C CYS A 155 0.33 -3.58 -11.72
N SER A 156 0.08 -3.31 -10.44
CA SER A 156 -0.23 -2.00 -9.92
C SER A 156 0.69 -1.65 -8.75
N THR A 157 1.23 -0.43 -8.74
CA THR A 157 2.01 0.13 -7.63
C THR A 157 1.50 1.54 -7.33
N ALA A 158 1.41 1.87 -6.04
CA ALA A 158 1.10 3.22 -5.58
C ALA A 158 2.32 3.89 -4.95
N ALA A 159 2.42 5.21 -5.09
CA ALA A 159 3.44 6.04 -4.45
C ALA A 159 2.84 7.38 -4.00
N MET A 160 3.50 8.05 -3.07
CA MET A 160 3.09 9.37 -2.57
C MET A 160 4.20 10.39 -2.84
N GLY A 161 3.81 11.56 -3.34
CA GLY A 161 4.68 12.72 -3.51
C GLY A 161 4.13 13.91 -2.76
N SER A 162 5.00 14.73 -2.17
CA SER A 162 4.62 16.03 -1.63
C SER A 162 5.18 17.15 -2.50
N VAL A 163 4.33 18.14 -2.74
CA VAL A 163 4.74 19.47 -3.19
C VAL A 163 4.84 20.32 -1.94
N ASP A 164 6.05 20.70 -1.58
CA ASP A 164 6.28 21.59 -0.44
C ASP A 164 6.01 23.03 -0.84
N LEU A 165 5.54 23.85 0.10
CA LEU A 165 5.44 25.29 -0.08
C LEU A 165 6.83 25.93 0.16
N ASN A 166 7.35 26.67 -0.81
CA ASN A 166 8.66 27.32 -0.73
C ASN A 166 8.58 28.79 -1.14
N LEU A 167 8.26 29.62 -0.16
CA LEU A 167 8.15 31.07 -0.27
C LEU A 167 9.53 31.74 -0.19
N THR A 168 10.43 31.42 -1.13
CA THR A 168 11.80 31.99 -1.14
C THR A 168 11.89 33.48 -1.51
N GLY A 169 10.74 34.15 -1.63
CA GLY A 169 10.63 35.60 -1.65
C GLY A 169 9.49 36.03 -0.74
N TRP A 170 9.70 37.12 0.01
CA TRP A 170 8.69 37.68 0.90
C TRP A 170 7.35 37.85 0.18
N ASP A 171 6.33 37.08 0.56
CA ASP A 171 4.98 37.19 -0.01
C ASP A 171 4.45 38.62 0.09
N CYS A 172 4.86 39.32 1.16
CA CYS A 172 4.48 40.67 1.47
C CYS A 172 5.72 41.57 1.60
N PRO A 173 6.26 42.06 0.47
CA PRO A 173 7.48 42.87 0.45
C PRO A 173 7.37 44.17 1.25
N GLU A 174 6.17 44.73 1.38
CA GLU A 174 5.92 45.96 2.15
C GLU A 174 6.02 45.74 3.66
N LEU A 175 5.81 44.52 4.12
CA LEU A 175 5.91 44.13 5.53
C LEU A 175 7.23 43.46 5.88
N LEU A 176 8.07 43.17 4.88
CA LEU A 176 9.28 42.34 5.04
C LEU A 176 8.93 41.05 5.81
N GLY A 177 7.85 40.40 5.39
CA GLY A 177 7.25 39.21 6.02
C GLY A 177 6.57 38.31 4.99
N ASP A 178 6.55 37.01 5.26
CA ASP A 178 5.76 36.00 4.53
C ASP A 178 4.33 35.94 5.08
N VAL A 179 3.39 35.37 4.34
CA VAL A 179 2.05 35.09 4.89
C VAL A 179 2.21 34.13 6.08
N GLY A 180 1.61 34.49 7.22
CA GLY A 180 1.79 33.78 8.49
C GLY A 180 2.91 34.31 9.38
N ASP A 181 3.77 35.22 8.89
CA ASP A 181 4.74 35.88 9.75
C ASP A 181 4.06 36.79 10.77
N ALA A 182 4.66 36.88 11.95
CA ALA A 182 4.19 37.75 13.00
C ALA A 182 4.45 39.23 12.64
N CYS A 183 3.40 40.05 12.67
CA CYS A 183 3.45 41.47 12.31
C CYS A 183 2.89 42.35 13.45
N ALA A 184 3.20 43.65 13.45
CA ALA A 184 2.75 44.57 14.52
C ALA A 184 1.50 45.34 14.12
N LEU A 185 0.42 45.23 14.90
CA LEU A 185 -0.84 45.98 14.67
C LEU A 185 -0.82 47.36 15.37
N ASN A 186 -0.54 47.39 16.68
CA ASN A 186 -0.37 48.56 17.56
C ASN A 186 -0.16 48.11 19.02
N ASP A 187 0.35 48.99 19.90
CA ASP A 187 0.46 48.84 21.38
C ASP A 187 0.56 47.40 21.93
N ASN A 188 1.66 46.70 21.59
CA ASN A 188 1.99 45.32 22.02
C ASN A 188 1.04 44.20 21.53
N ILE A 189 0.18 44.46 20.54
CA ILE A 189 -0.63 43.43 19.89
C ILE A 189 0.10 42.98 18.63
N GLN A 190 0.49 41.70 18.62
CA GLN A 190 1.06 41.02 17.47
C GLN A 190 -0.09 40.42 16.64
N GLY A 191 -0.12 40.73 15.35
CA GLY A 191 -0.97 40.09 14.35
C GLY A 191 -0.16 39.10 13.53
N MET A 192 -0.77 38.55 12.48
CA MET A 192 -0.04 37.83 11.44
C MET A 192 -0.32 38.44 10.07
N VAL A 193 0.66 38.33 9.18
CA VAL A 193 0.55 38.74 7.79
C VAL A 193 -0.46 37.82 7.10
N THR A 194 -1.52 38.41 6.54
CA THR A 194 -2.55 37.68 5.80
C THR A 194 -2.18 37.52 4.32
N ALA A 195 -2.89 36.65 3.59
CA ALA A 195 -2.73 36.49 2.14
C ALA A 195 -2.96 37.79 1.31
N ASN A 196 -3.60 38.80 1.90
CA ASN A 196 -3.77 40.12 1.28
C ASN A 196 -2.62 41.10 1.61
N CYS A 197 -1.55 40.64 2.25
CA CYS A 197 -0.45 41.46 2.73
C CYS A 197 -0.85 42.57 3.69
N GLU A 198 -1.90 42.30 4.47
CA GLU A 198 -2.31 43.14 5.59
C GLU A 198 -1.88 42.47 6.89
N CYS A 199 -1.33 43.26 7.81
CA CYS A 199 -1.20 42.83 9.18
C CYS A 199 -2.60 42.83 9.80
N ALA A 200 -3.13 41.65 10.11
CA ALA A 200 -4.44 41.51 10.73
C ALA A 200 -4.31 40.84 12.09
N SER A 201 -5.26 41.15 12.99
CA SER A 201 -5.44 40.35 14.19
C SER A 201 -6.08 39.04 13.74
N ILE A 202 -5.24 38.06 13.43
CA ILE A 202 -5.73 36.71 13.21
C ILE A 202 -6.00 36.14 14.60
N ALA A 203 -7.18 35.58 14.80
CA ALA A 203 -7.38 34.72 15.95
C ALA A 203 -6.33 33.61 15.88
N ASP A 204 -5.61 33.39 16.97
CA ASP A 204 -4.41 32.57 17.07
C ASP A 204 -4.57 31.19 16.38
N CYS A 205 -4.13 31.05 15.12
CA CYS A 205 -4.20 29.83 14.31
C CYS A 205 -3.00 28.90 14.57
N ASP A 206 -2.56 28.76 15.81
CA ASP A 206 -1.42 27.89 16.19
C ASP A 206 -1.80 26.39 16.27
N ILE A 207 -2.88 25.96 15.61
CA ILE A 207 -3.30 24.56 15.63
C ILE A 207 -2.33 23.69 14.83
N SER A 208 -1.88 22.60 15.44
CA SER A 208 -1.08 21.55 14.82
C SER A 208 -1.62 20.17 15.21
N VAL A 209 -1.48 19.21 14.32
CA VAL A 209 -1.84 17.81 14.57
C VAL A 209 -0.66 16.91 14.24
N THR A 210 -0.31 16.02 15.17
CA THR A 210 0.85 15.13 15.07
C THR A 210 0.42 13.68 15.25
N PHE A 211 0.88 12.80 14.36
CA PHE A 211 0.73 11.36 14.54
C PHE A 211 1.65 10.84 15.65
N ILE A 212 1.12 10.04 16.56
CA ILE A 212 1.90 9.46 17.66
C ILE A 212 2.19 7.99 17.39
N SER A 213 1.15 7.19 17.18
CA SER A 213 1.24 5.74 17.06
C SER A 213 0.00 5.15 16.41
N SER A 214 0.13 3.94 15.88
CA SER A 214 -0.97 3.10 15.44
C SER A 214 -0.81 1.67 15.92
N GLU A 215 -1.94 0.98 16.09
CA GLU A 215 -2.02 -0.46 16.31
C GLU A 215 -2.57 -1.13 15.04
N ALA A 216 -1.98 -2.27 14.70
CA ALA A 216 -2.30 -3.01 13.48
C ALA A 216 -3.72 -3.58 13.50
N ASP A 217 -4.33 -3.68 12.33
CA ASP A 217 -5.58 -4.40 12.12
C ASP A 217 -5.28 -5.89 11.84
N ASP A 218 -5.95 -6.80 12.54
CA ASP A 218 -5.83 -8.24 12.30
C ASP A 218 -6.76 -8.77 11.19
N GLY A 219 -7.38 -7.86 10.44
CA GLY A 219 -8.37 -8.13 9.39
C GLY A 219 -9.81 -8.16 9.90
N SER A 220 -10.04 -7.79 11.17
CA SER A 220 -11.37 -7.64 11.76
C SER A 220 -11.85 -6.18 11.84
N GLY A 221 -11.03 -5.23 11.38
CA GLY A 221 -11.27 -3.80 11.52
C GLY A 221 -11.03 -3.31 12.94
N ASN A 222 -10.01 -3.84 13.62
CA ASN A 222 -9.69 -3.52 15.02
C ASN A 222 -8.46 -2.63 15.20
N GLY A 223 -7.88 -2.14 14.11
CA GLY A 223 -6.77 -1.20 14.15
C GLY A 223 -7.14 0.11 14.85
N SER A 224 -6.13 0.82 15.33
CA SER A 224 -6.31 2.08 16.05
C SER A 224 -5.19 3.07 15.76
N ALA A 225 -5.46 4.35 15.95
CA ALA A 225 -4.47 5.41 15.84
C ALA A 225 -4.61 6.43 16.97
N SER A 226 -3.47 6.94 17.42
CA SER A 226 -3.38 8.02 18.38
C SER A 226 -2.71 9.23 17.74
N ILE A 227 -3.38 10.38 17.82
CA ILE A 227 -2.84 11.66 17.38
C ILE A 227 -2.85 12.68 18.52
N TYR A 228 -1.96 13.67 18.45
CA TYR A 228 -1.91 14.78 19.38
C TYR A 228 -2.26 16.07 18.66
N VAL A 229 -3.23 16.82 19.18
CA VAL A 229 -3.58 18.17 18.70
C VAL A 229 -3.05 19.19 19.69
N ASN A 230 -2.30 20.18 19.18
CA ASN A 230 -1.67 21.23 19.97
C ASN A 230 -1.95 22.62 19.41
N GLY A 231 -1.92 23.65 20.27
CA GLY A 231 -2.25 25.04 19.95
C GLY A 231 -3.67 25.24 19.40
N GLY A 232 -3.96 26.43 18.87
CA GLY A 232 -5.29 26.83 18.42
C GLY A 232 -6.27 27.14 19.55
N SER A 233 -7.51 27.46 19.18
CA SER A 233 -8.61 27.75 20.13
C SER A 233 -9.73 26.72 20.00
N GLY A 234 -9.90 25.85 20.99
CA GLY A 234 -11.01 24.91 20.96
C GLY A 234 -12.39 25.58 21.19
N PRO A 235 -13.49 24.84 21.01
CA PRO A 235 -13.55 23.41 20.66
C PRO A 235 -13.04 23.11 19.25
N TYR A 236 -12.48 21.91 19.07
CA TYR A 236 -11.95 21.44 17.79
C TYR A 236 -12.92 20.45 17.14
N THR A 237 -13.19 20.59 15.86
CA THR A 237 -13.84 19.57 15.03
C THR A 237 -12.77 18.72 14.37
N TRP A 238 -12.95 17.40 14.32
CA TRP A 238 -12.08 16.52 13.55
C TRP A 238 -12.88 15.64 12.60
N THR A 239 -12.25 15.27 11.49
CA THR A 239 -12.80 14.38 10.47
C THR A 239 -11.75 13.34 10.11
N LEU A 240 -12.12 12.06 10.22
CA LEU A 240 -11.38 10.94 9.65
C LEU A 240 -11.81 10.74 8.19
N LEU A 241 -10.81 10.54 7.33
CA LEU A 241 -10.97 10.45 5.89
C LEU A 241 -10.36 9.14 5.38
N SER A 242 -11.06 8.49 4.46
CA SER A 242 -10.51 7.35 3.70
C SER A 242 -9.39 7.79 2.74
N PRO A 243 -8.66 6.84 2.10
CA PRO A 243 -7.62 7.18 1.11
C PRO A 243 -8.10 8.09 -0.04
N ASP A 244 -9.37 8.01 -0.40
CA ASP A 244 -10.04 8.83 -1.41
C ASP A 244 -10.68 10.10 -0.81
N TRP A 245 -10.31 10.48 0.42
CA TRP A 245 -10.76 11.68 1.12
C TRP A 245 -12.27 11.79 1.35
N THR A 246 -12.95 10.65 1.33
CA THR A 246 -14.35 10.58 1.78
C THR A 246 -14.39 10.58 3.31
N ALA A 247 -15.26 11.41 3.89
CA ALA A 247 -15.47 11.43 5.34
C ALA A 247 -16.02 10.08 5.84
N LEU A 248 -15.28 9.45 6.73
CA LEU A 248 -15.63 8.18 7.36
C LEU A 248 -16.25 8.39 8.75
N GLU A 249 -15.64 9.27 9.54
CA GLU A 249 -16.03 9.58 10.91
C GLU A 249 -15.73 11.05 11.21
N ASN A 250 -16.48 11.65 12.13
CA ASN A 250 -16.18 12.99 12.62
C ASN A 250 -16.57 13.13 14.09
N GLY A 251 -16.00 14.15 14.73
CA GLY A 251 -16.28 14.44 16.13
C GLY A 251 -15.85 15.84 16.55
N ILE A 252 -16.08 16.13 17.83
CA ILE A 252 -15.68 17.37 18.48
C ILE A 252 -14.99 17.01 19.80
N PHE A 253 -13.86 17.63 20.11
CA PHE A 253 -13.24 17.55 21.44
C PHE A 253 -12.97 18.94 22.03
N SER A 254 -12.89 19.01 23.36
CA SER A 254 -13.04 20.24 24.15
C SER A 254 -11.86 21.23 24.04
N GLU A 255 -12.00 22.38 24.73
CA GLU A 255 -11.13 23.56 24.62
C GLU A 255 -9.63 23.38 24.92
N SER A 256 -9.20 22.27 25.54
CA SER A 256 -7.78 21.99 25.76
C SER A 256 -7.22 21.07 24.68
N THR A 257 -6.00 21.40 24.21
CA THR A 257 -5.12 20.52 23.45
C THR A 257 -5.07 19.11 24.05
N GLY A 258 -4.86 18.09 23.23
CA GLY A 258 -5.00 16.73 23.73
C GLY A 258 -4.76 15.60 22.75
N LEU A 259 -4.81 14.40 23.33
CA LEU A 259 -4.74 13.13 22.63
C LEU A 259 -6.13 12.79 22.05
N LEU A 260 -6.19 12.45 20.77
CA LEU A 260 -7.35 11.81 20.14
C LEU A 260 -6.97 10.37 19.80
N GLU A 261 -7.81 9.44 20.22
CA GLU A 261 -7.73 8.03 19.86
C GLU A 261 -8.88 7.66 18.94
N ILE A 262 -8.55 7.06 17.80
CA ILE A 262 -9.49 6.58 16.79
C ILE A 262 -9.35 5.06 16.76
N ASN A 263 -10.46 4.35 16.88
CA ASN A 263 -10.49 2.90 17.01
C ASN A 263 -11.38 2.29 15.92
N GLY A 264 -11.17 1.01 15.62
CA GLY A 264 -12.03 0.30 14.69
C GLY A 264 -11.68 0.55 13.23
N LEU A 265 -10.39 0.79 12.96
CA LEU A 265 -9.87 1.07 11.63
C LEU A 265 -9.44 -0.23 10.94
N ASN A 266 -9.73 -0.33 9.65
CA ASN A 266 -9.15 -1.38 8.80
C ASN A 266 -7.69 -1.02 8.47
N SER A 267 -6.87 -2.00 8.09
CA SER A 267 -5.52 -1.75 7.57
C SER A 267 -5.56 -0.79 6.37
N GLY A 268 -4.65 0.19 6.33
CA GLY A 268 -4.56 1.16 5.23
C GLY A 268 -4.17 2.57 5.67
N PHE A 269 -4.20 3.49 4.71
CA PHE A 269 -3.89 4.90 4.92
C PHE A 269 -5.16 5.71 5.18
N PHE A 270 -5.09 6.64 6.14
CA PHE A 270 -6.20 7.55 6.43
C PHE A 270 -5.68 8.97 6.60
N GLY A 271 -6.53 9.93 6.25
CA GLY A 271 -6.33 11.34 6.56
C GLY A 271 -7.08 11.72 7.83
N ILE A 272 -6.51 12.62 8.63
CA ILE A 272 -7.23 13.29 9.71
C ILE A 272 -7.14 14.80 9.49
N GLU A 273 -8.30 15.44 9.45
CA GLU A 273 -8.47 16.88 9.46
C GLU A 273 -8.90 17.34 10.85
N CYS A 274 -8.30 18.40 11.37
CA CYS A 274 -8.71 19.08 12.59
C CYS A 274 -8.92 20.56 12.30
N ILE A 275 -10.05 21.12 12.71
CA ILE A 275 -10.39 22.54 12.57
C ILE A 275 -10.71 23.10 13.96
N ASP A 276 -10.11 24.22 14.32
CA ASP A 276 -10.39 24.89 15.59
C ASP A 276 -11.66 25.77 15.56
N SER A 277 -12.04 26.38 16.69
CA SER A 277 -13.23 27.23 16.79
C SER A 277 -13.17 28.51 15.96
N GLN A 278 -11.97 28.88 15.50
CA GLN A 278 -11.72 30.05 14.67
C GLN A 278 -11.66 29.68 13.17
N GLY A 279 -11.76 28.39 12.85
CA GLY A 279 -11.76 27.87 11.48
C GLY A 279 -10.38 27.51 10.94
N CYS A 280 -9.35 27.46 11.78
CA CYS A 280 -7.98 27.13 11.36
C CYS A 280 -7.84 25.61 11.16
N LEU A 281 -7.34 25.17 10.00
CA LEU A 281 -7.22 23.75 9.60
C LEU A 281 -5.80 23.20 9.84
N ALA A 282 -5.70 21.98 10.38
CA ALA A 282 -4.49 21.18 10.44
C ALA A 282 -4.76 19.73 9.99
N GLN A 283 -3.80 19.10 9.32
CA GLN A 283 -3.94 17.76 8.74
C GLN A 283 -2.78 16.84 9.08
N VAL A 284 -3.05 15.53 9.20
CA VAL A 284 -2.02 14.49 9.29
C VAL A 284 -2.46 13.21 8.58
N LEU A 285 -1.49 12.47 8.03
CA LEU A 285 -1.70 11.13 7.50
C LEU A 285 -1.31 10.07 8.53
N ILE A 286 -2.12 9.03 8.62
CA ILE A 286 -1.86 7.87 9.46
C ILE A 286 -1.87 6.60 8.61
N ASN A 287 -1.04 5.63 9.00
CA ASN A 287 -1.04 4.30 8.41
C ASN A 287 -1.38 3.28 9.50
N ILE A 288 -2.40 2.46 9.23
CA ILE A 288 -2.77 1.32 10.04
C ILE A 288 -2.14 0.08 9.41
N PRO A 289 -1.12 -0.52 10.07
CA PRO A 289 -0.45 -1.71 9.56
C PRO A 289 -1.38 -2.91 9.43
#